data_AF-A0A2V6B3K7-F1
#
_entry.id   AF-A0A2V6B3K7-F1
#
_cell.length_a   1.000
_cell.length_b   1.000
_cell.length_c   1.000
_cell.angle_alpha   90.00
_cell.angle_beta   90.00
_cell.angle_gamma   90.00
#
_symmetry.space_group_name_H-M   'P 1'
#
loop_
_entity.id
_entity.type
_entity.pdbx_description
1 polymer ?
#
loop_
_entity_poly.entity_id
_entity_poly.type
_entity_poly.pdbx_seq_one_letter_code
_entity_poly.pdbx_strand_id
1 'polypeptide(L)'
;MRYGFLFSLGSVALAFEVAAQSAVDVARPEQRQKERRAVEKAQEKRAKQASIIEFRGEQAFNEKDLRSALKEEITTIEDFGLSPARADDLAFFLEVFYRKHGYAKVNVHYVIESSDRLRLDITEGPRFMLQTVLFDGNTREPADKLFEYMVGPTRERYSRLEKRLPFVAADMQEGTHLVQRFYIAEGFLDVVVDPPRYEFQPQSDDVDVVVPIHEGRQYSFGHIVFSGQTVYGAETLRPQLLDLLQRPYAGARVEDIPRRLEAYFKARGYYDVKVVANGAPEEAVGGRVPVHVVISAGPVYHFDGVTVNGLRRLHPGFVTKRFTRLSGKTYSPDVLDERFRTLMKTGQFNLLQIKPVPVDGHLLRLDISAEEAKSREFGFWVGFDTYEGALAGVQVGDRDLFGYGRPLTASIEVSQRSYRGDILYEDPFFFDTDFYFKARGSAFTFDYDGYTKFEVGGRFELSRKLTKNDEAALILSIRHVKITDSEIRPDFLLGPREYQVDTIGLSNTLDMRESPYVNPRGFLVSNTLDVASSALGSDIEYIRGTMRVGYYLPFGPKPLTPARTIITVILLVGNFIPFLMSNTLSPFLENCRARYSPMPEIFCPRQKTLA
;
A
#
# COMPACT_ATOMS: atom_id res chain seq x y z
N MET A 1 13.40 67.68 -19.62
CA MET A 1 12.48 67.41 -20.75
C MET A 1 12.57 65.94 -21.12
N ARG A 2 11.41 65.32 -21.33
CA ARG A 2 11.21 63.91 -21.71
C ARG A 2 12.07 63.49 -22.90
N TYR A 3 12.64 62.29 -22.85
CA TYR A 3 12.82 61.44 -24.03
C TYR A 3 12.70 59.97 -23.60
N GLY A 4 11.72 59.28 -24.18
CA GLY A 4 11.65 57.83 -24.16
C GLY A 4 12.47 57.25 -25.31
N PHE A 5 13.04 56.07 -25.09
CA PHE A 5 13.54 55.20 -26.14
C PHE A 5 13.12 53.76 -25.81
N LEU A 6 12.34 53.18 -26.72
CA LEU A 6 12.10 51.76 -26.83
C LEU A 6 13.42 51.04 -27.15
N PHE A 7 13.69 49.91 -26.48
CA PHE A 7 14.63 48.92 -26.97
C PHE A 7 13.95 47.55 -27.05
N SER A 8 13.85 47.08 -28.29
CA SER A 8 13.57 45.71 -28.69
C SER A 8 14.71 44.77 -28.29
N LEU A 9 14.40 43.57 -27.83
CA LEU A 9 15.33 42.45 -27.77
C LEU A 9 14.65 41.21 -28.36
N GLY A 10 15.36 40.61 -29.31
CA GLY A 10 14.85 39.64 -30.27
C GLY A 10 14.88 38.21 -29.76
N SER A 11 13.96 37.43 -30.31
CA SER A 11 13.80 36.00 -30.12
C SER A 11 14.86 35.25 -30.94
N VAL A 12 15.72 34.46 -30.28
CA VAL A 12 16.57 33.47 -30.95
C VAL A 12 15.90 32.11 -30.79
N ALA A 13 15.32 31.61 -31.88
CA ALA A 13 14.83 30.24 -31.99
C ALA A 13 16.00 29.32 -32.38
N LEU A 14 16.37 28.40 -31.50
CA LEU A 14 17.27 27.28 -31.78
C LEU A 14 16.42 26.06 -32.08
N ALA A 15 16.39 25.65 -33.35
CA ALA A 15 15.82 24.39 -33.78
C ALA A 15 16.81 23.25 -33.46
N PHE A 16 16.38 22.27 -32.68
CA PHE A 16 17.04 20.97 -32.55
C PHE A 16 16.20 19.94 -33.31
N GLU A 17 16.69 19.49 -34.46
CA GLU A 17 16.23 18.24 -35.08
C GLU A 17 16.84 17.07 -34.31
N VAL A 18 15.98 16.23 -33.73
CA VAL A 18 16.35 14.93 -33.17
C VAL A 18 15.86 13.86 -34.12
N ALA A 19 16.79 13.12 -34.70
CA ALA A 19 16.52 11.94 -35.51
C ALA A 19 15.81 10.86 -34.67
N ALA A 20 14.63 10.44 -35.13
CA ALA A 20 13.82 9.41 -34.52
C ALA A 20 14.42 8.01 -34.77
N GLN A 21 14.68 7.27 -33.69
CA GLN A 21 14.74 5.80 -33.72
C GLN A 21 13.34 5.28 -33.38
N SER A 22 12.84 4.38 -34.23
CA SER A 22 11.51 3.78 -34.14
C SER A 22 11.38 2.94 -32.86
N ALA A 23 10.74 3.50 -31.84
CA ALA A 23 10.25 2.75 -30.70
C ALA A 23 8.97 2.00 -31.10
N VAL A 24 8.91 0.70 -30.80
CA VAL A 24 7.69 -0.09 -30.89
C VAL A 24 6.66 0.55 -29.97
N ASP A 25 5.57 1.04 -30.56
CA ASP A 25 4.55 1.83 -29.90
C ASP A 25 3.70 0.94 -29.00
N VAL A 26 4.06 0.84 -27.72
CA VAL A 26 3.22 0.19 -26.71
C VAL A 26 2.12 1.19 -26.36
N ALA A 27 0.95 0.99 -26.95
CA ALA A 27 -0.23 1.83 -26.75
C ALA A 27 -0.45 2.15 -25.26
N ARG A 28 -0.54 3.45 -24.93
CA ARG A 28 -0.71 3.93 -23.55
C ARG A 28 -1.99 3.31 -22.95
N PRO A 29 -2.04 3.06 -21.63
CA PRO A 29 -3.22 2.47 -20.98
C PRO A 29 -4.53 3.21 -21.30
N GLU A 30 -4.44 4.54 -21.45
CA GLU A 30 -5.56 5.40 -21.83
C GLU A 30 -6.05 5.15 -23.27
N GLN A 31 -5.15 4.88 -24.21
CA GLN A 31 -5.50 4.53 -25.60
C GLN A 31 -6.18 3.17 -25.67
N ARG A 32 -5.69 2.16 -24.92
CA ARG A 32 -6.36 0.86 -24.81
C ARG A 32 -7.76 0.95 -24.20
N GLN A 33 -7.96 1.81 -23.19
CA GLN A 33 -9.30 2.07 -22.63
C GLN A 33 -10.21 2.77 -23.63
N LYS A 34 -9.68 3.72 -24.42
CA LYS A 34 -10.44 4.43 -25.45
C LYS A 34 -10.83 3.51 -26.60
N GLU A 35 -9.92 2.62 -27.01
CA GLU A 35 -10.16 1.58 -28.01
C GLU A 35 -11.17 0.55 -27.50
N ARG A 36 -11.04 0.08 -26.25
CA ARG A 36 -12.06 -0.79 -25.63
C ARG A 36 -13.43 -0.13 -25.59
N ARG A 37 -13.52 1.13 -25.17
CA ARG A 37 -14.77 1.91 -25.18
C ARG A 37 -15.31 2.16 -26.58
N ALA A 38 -14.44 2.29 -27.58
CA ALA A 38 -14.84 2.46 -28.97
C ALA A 38 -15.35 1.13 -29.57
N VAL A 39 -14.72 0.00 -29.24
CA VAL A 39 -15.18 -1.34 -29.59
C VAL A 39 -16.51 -1.64 -28.89
N GLU A 40 -16.64 -1.32 -27.59
CA GLU A 40 -17.90 -1.42 -26.85
C GLU A 40 -18.99 -0.57 -27.49
N LYS A 41 -18.73 0.70 -27.83
CA LYS A 41 -19.71 1.57 -28.52
C LYS A 41 -20.04 1.11 -29.93
N ALA A 42 -19.08 0.57 -30.67
CA ALA A 42 -19.30 0.05 -32.02
C ALA A 42 -20.11 -1.25 -31.99
N GLN A 43 -19.86 -2.12 -31.00
CA GLN A 43 -20.65 -3.31 -30.72
C GLN A 43 -22.04 -2.93 -30.21
N GLU A 44 -22.19 -1.96 -29.31
CA GLU A 44 -23.50 -1.41 -28.88
C GLU A 44 -24.29 -0.86 -30.07
N LYS A 45 -23.61 -0.21 -31.02
CA LYS A 45 -24.24 0.33 -32.22
C LYS A 45 -24.62 -0.77 -33.22
N ARG A 46 -23.86 -1.87 -33.28
CA ARG A 46 -24.20 -3.07 -34.07
C ARG A 46 -25.34 -3.88 -33.44
N ALA A 47 -25.37 -3.99 -32.11
CA ALA A 47 -26.45 -4.62 -31.34
C ALA A 47 -27.77 -3.87 -31.36
N LYS A 48 -27.76 -2.61 -31.83
CA LYS A 48 -28.98 -1.86 -32.15
C LYS A 48 -29.54 -2.17 -33.54
N GLN A 49 -28.83 -2.92 -34.39
CA GLN A 49 -29.06 -2.92 -35.84
C GLN A 49 -29.38 -4.28 -36.49
N ALA A 50 -29.32 -5.40 -35.77
CA ALA A 50 -29.75 -6.70 -36.30
C ALA A 50 -30.45 -7.54 -35.22
N SER A 51 -31.65 -8.03 -35.54
CA SER A 51 -32.70 -8.53 -34.64
C SER A 51 -33.32 -7.48 -33.72
N ILE A 52 -34.57 -7.08 -34.03
CA ILE A 52 -35.34 -6.19 -33.14
C ILE A 52 -35.79 -7.06 -31.96
N ILE A 53 -34.89 -7.25 -30.99
CA ILE A 53 -35.21 -7.86 -29.70
C ILE A 53 -36.01 -6.82 -28.93
N GLU A 54 -37.29 -7.09 -28.70
CA GLU A 54 -38.19 -6.22 -27.95
C GLU A 54 -38.41 -6.82 -26.56
N PHE A 55 -38.10 -6.05 -25.53
CA PHE A 55 -38.41 -6.40 -24.14
C PHE A 55 -39.78 -5.82 -23.82
N ARG A 56 -40.65 -6.62 -23.18
CA ARG A 56 -41.97 -6.17 -22.76
C ARG A 56 -42.25 -6.61 -21.34
N GLY A 57 -42.54 -5.65 -20.47
CA GLY A 57 -42.86 -5.92 -19.06
C GLY A 57 -41.73 -5.60 -18.09
N GLU A 58 -40.63 -5.04 -18.59
CA GLU A 58 -39.55 -4.49 -17.79
C GLU A 58 -40.01 -3.25 -17.02
N GLN A 59 -39.87 -3.28 -15.70
CA GLN A 59 -40.17 -2.18 -14.79
C GLN A 59 -38.99 -1.88 -13.87
N ALA A 60 -38.28 -2.91 -13.44
CA ALA A 60 -37.15 -2.81 -12.53
C ALA A 60 -35.87 -2.30 -13.18
N PHE A 61 -35.65 -2.63 -14.45
CA PHE A 61 -34.42 -2.33 -15.18
C PHE A 61 -34.73 -1.66 -16.51
N ASN A 62 -33.86 -0.73 -16.91
CA ASN A 62 -34.00 -0.12 -18.23
C ASN A 62 -33.53 -1.11 -19.30
N GLU A 63 -34.09 -1.01 -20.50
CA GLU A 63 -33.71 -1.84 -21.65
C GLU A 63 -32.20 -1.85 -21.91
N LYS A 64 -31.53 -0.71 -21.69
CA LYS A 64 -30.07 -0.59 -21.83
C LYS A 64 -29.33 -1.57 -20.91
N ASP A 65 -29.78 -1.71 -19.67
CA ASP A 65 -29.14 -2.56 -18.68
C ASP A 65 -29.36 -4.04 -19.02
N LEU A 66 -30.56 -4.39 -19.49
CA LEU A 66 -30.90 -5.74 -19.96
C LEU A 66 -30.06 -6.14 -21.18
N ARG A 67 -29.94 -5.27 -22.17
CA ARG A 67 -29.08 -5.50 -23.35
C ARG A 67 -27.61 -5.63 -22.99
N SER A 68 -27.14 -4.85 -22.01
CA SER A 68 -25.77 -4.97 -21.53
C SER A 68 -25.53 -6.30 -20.81
N ALA A 69 -26.52 -6.81 -20.07
CA ALA A 69 -26.42 -8.09 -19.37
C ALA A 69 -26.44 -9.28 -20.33
N LEU A 70 -27.18 -9.18 -21.44
CA LEU A 70 -27.36 -10.22 -22.46
C LEU A 70 -26.44 -10.06 -23.68
N LYS A 71 -25.34 -9.32 -23.53
CA LYS A 71 -24.51 -8.91 -24.68
C LYS A 71 -23.98 -10.11 -25.47
N GLU A 72 -23.58 -11.18 -24.78
CA GLU A 72 -22.97 -12.36 -25.42
C GLU A 72 -24.01 -13.16 -26.21
N GLU A 73 -25.20 -13.32 -25.64
CA GLU A 73 -26.33 -14.03 -26.23
C GLU A 73 -26.88 -13.27 -27.44
N ILE A 74 -26.99 -11.94 -27.34
CA ILE A 74 -27.39 -11.07 -28.46
C ILE A 74 -26.37 -11.16 -29.60
N THR A 75 -25.08 -11.09 -29.29
CA THR A 75 -24.01 -11.22 -30.31
C THR A 75 -24.08 -12.59 -31.01
N THR A 76 -24.39 -13.65 -30.28
CA THR A 76 -24.54 -15.01 -30.84
C THR A 76 -25.72 -15.09 -31.82
N ILE A 77 -26.81 -14.37 -31.54
CA ILE A 77 -27.95 -14.26 -32.47
C ILE A 77 -27.56 -13.46 -33.72
N GLU A 78 -26.78 -12.40 -33.58
CA GLU A 78 -26.28 -11.60 -34.71
C GLU A 78 -25.36 -12.41 -35.64
N ASP A 79 -24.43 -13.16 -35.08
CA ASP A 79 -23.40 -13.88 -35.84
C ASP A 79 -23.96 -15.12 -36.56
N PHE A 80 -24.91 -15.81 -35.93
CA PHE A 80 -25.39 -17.11 -36.41
C PHE A 80 -26.87 -17.10 -36.84
N GLY A 81 -27.62 -16.01 -36.61
CA GLY A 81 -29.06 -15.87 -36.86
C GLY A 81 -29.99 -16.10 -35.65
N LEU A 82 -31.28 -15.87 -35.82
CA LEU A 82 -32.30 -16.18 -34.80
C LEU A 82 -32.78 -17.63 -34.96
N SER A 83 -32.88 -18.38 -33.86
CA SER A 83 -33.50 -19.71 -33.83
C SER A 83 -34.15 -19.97 -32.47
N PRO A 84 -35.10 -20.92 -32.37
CA PRO A 84 -35.76 -21.24 -31.10
C PRO A 84 -34.80 -21.52 -29.94
N ALA A 85 -33.72 -22.28 -30.16
CA ALA A 85 -32.74 -22.59 -29.11
C ALA A 85 -32.05 -21.33 -28.55
N ARG A 86 -31.59 -20.44 -29.43
CA ARG A 86 -30.96 -19.16 -29.03
C ARG A 86 -31.94 -18.18 -28.38
N ALA A 87 -33.21 -18.21 -28.80
CA ALA A 87 -34.25 -17.42 -28.16
C ALA A 87 -34.55 -17.92 -26.73
N ASP A 88 -34.55 -19.24 -26.55
CA ASP A 88 -34.66 -19.90 -25.24
C ASP A 88 -33.46 -19.58 -24.34
N ASP A 89 -32.24 -19.66 -24.87
CA ASP A 89 -31.02 -19.26 -24.14
C ASP A 89 -31.12 -17.80 -23.68
N LEU A 90 -31.50 -16.88 -24.57
CA LEU A 90 -31.65 -15.46 -24.25
C LEU A 90 -32.69 -15.24 -23.13
N ALA A 91 -33.83 -15.92 -23.20
CA ALA A 91 -34.86 -15.86 -22.16
C ALA A 91 -34.34 -16.42 -20.83
N PHE A 92 -33.64 -17.56 -20.85
CA PHE A 92 -33.02 -18.18 -19.68
C PHE A 92 -31.98 -17.25 -19.01
N PHE A 93 -31.07 -16.67 -19.79
CA PHE A 93 -30.07 -15.75 -19.23
C PHE A 93 -30.69 -14.46 -18.68
N LEU A 94 -31.79 -14.00 -19.28
CA LEU A 94 -32.55 -12.88 -18.73
C LEU A 94 -33.18 -13.26 -17.39
N GLU A 95 -33.79 -14.43 -17.26
CA GLU A 95 -34.27 -14.93 -15.97
C GLU A 95 -33.15 -15.04 -14.94
N VAL A 96 -31.98 -15.57 -15.32
CA VAL A 96 -30.81 -15.65 -14.44
C VAL A 96 -30.37 -14.26 -13.99
N PHE A 97 -30.36 -13.27 -14.88
CA PHE A 97 -30.05 -11.88 -14.54
C PHE A 97 -31.04 -11.33 -13.50
N TYR A 98 -32.34 -11.49 -13.71
CA TYR A 98 -33.38 -11.05 -12.77
C TYR A 98 -33.27 -11.78 -11.41
N ARG A 99 -33.08 -13.11 -11.41
CA ARG A 99 -32.87 -13.90 -10.19
C ARG A 99 -31.65 -13.44 -9.40
N LYS A 100 -30.57 -13.05 -10.09
CA LYS A 100 -29.36 -12.47 -9.48
C LYS A 100 -29.59 -11.11 -8.80
N HIS A 101 -30.71 -10.45 -9.04
CA HIS A 101 -31.07 -9.17 -8.44
C HIS A 101 -32.23 -9.26 -7.42
N GLY A 102 -32.70 -10.46 -7.11
CA GLY A 102 -33.75 -10.70 -6.10
C GLY A 102 -35.11 -11.10 -6.65
N TYR A 103 -35.27 -11.20 -7.97
CA TYR A 103 -36.55 -11.54 -8.60
C TYR A 103 -36.68 -13.06 -8.73
N ALA A 104 -36.93 -13.74 -7.60
CA ALA A 104 -36.95 -15.21 -7.55
C ALA A 104 -38.11 -15.84 -8.34
N LYS A 105 -39.22 -15.11 -8.53
CA LYS A 105 -40.43 -15.54 -9.26
C LYS A 105 -40.51 -14.98 -10.68
N VAL A 106 -39.39 -14.51 -11.24
CA VAL A 106 -39.34 -14.04 -12.63
C VAL A 106 -39.66 -15.19 -13.60
N ASN A 107 -40.42 -14.86 -14.64
CA ASN A 107 -40.69 -15.73 -15.77
C ASN A 107 -40.54 -14.91 -17.07
N VAL A 108 -39.76 -15.41 -18.01
CA VAL A 108 -39.55 -14.78 -19.33
C VAL A 108 -40.03 -15.74 -20.41
N HIS A 109 -41.03 -15.31 -21.17
CA HIS A 109 -41.51 -16.06 -22.33
C HIS A 109 -41.03 -15.40 -23.62
N TYR A 110 -40.48 -16.19 -24.55
CA TYR A 110 -40.04 -15.68 -25.84
C TYR A 110 -41.07 -15.96 -26.94
N VAL A 111 -41.22 -15.00 -27.86
CA VAL A 111 -42.09 -15.10 -29.04
C VAL A 111 -41.31 -14.63 -30.27
N ILE A 112 -41.16 -15.51 -31.26
CA ILE A 112 -40.54 -15.16 -32.55
C ILE A 112 -41.65 -14.65 -33.47
N GLU A 113 -41.67 -13.34 -33.77
CA GLU A 113 -42.70 -12.71 -34.61
C GLU A 113 -42.37 -12.80 -36.10
N SER A 114 -41.08 -12.80 -36.46
CA SER A 114 -40.58 -12.97 -37.83
C SER A 114 -39.17 -13.55 -37.82
N SER A 115 -38.58 -13.80 -38.99
CA SER A 115 -37.19 -14.29 -39.12
C SER A 115 -36.17 -13.47 -38.33
N ASP A 116 -36.45 -12.18 -38.12
CA ASP A 116 -35.51 -11.21 -37.53
C ASP A 116 -36.11 -10.41 -36.36
N ARG A 117 -37.26 -10.84 -35.80
CA ARG A 117 -37.91 -10.14 -34.67
C ARG A 117 -38.27 -11.10 -33.55
N LEU A 118 -37.73 -10.81 -32.36
CA LEU A 118 -37.91 -11.58 -31.14
C LEU A 118 -38.54 -10.68 -30.07
N ARG A 119 -39.61 -11.12 -29.44
CA ARG A 119 -40.21 -10.44 -28.28
C ARG A 119 -40.00 -11.29 -27.03
N LEU A 120 -39.50 -10.67 -25.97
CA LEU A 120 -39.37 -11.26 -24.63
C LEU A 120 -40.43 -10.65 -23.72
N ASP A 121 -41.45 -11.43 -23.39
CA ASP A 121 -42.51 -11.05 -22.46
C ASP A 121 -42.06 -11.41 -21.02
N ILE A 122 -41.75 -10.40 -20.22
CA ILE A 122 -41.16 -10.50 -18.88
C ILE A 122 -42.26 -10.33 -17.83
N THR A 123 -42.37 -11.30 -16.94
CA THR A 123 -43.13 -11.19 -15.69
C THR A 123 -42.13 -11.15 -14.54
N GLU A 124 -41.73 -9.94 -14.09
CA GLU A 124 -40.65 -9.76 -13.11
C GLU A 124 -40.97 -10.39 -11.74
N GLY A 125 -42.22 -10.25 -11.28
CA GLY A 125 -42.62 -10.61 -9.93
C GLY A 125 -42.03 -9.66 -8.86
N PRO A 126 -42.29 -9.92 -7.57
CA PRO A 126 -41.74 -9.11 -6.50
C PRO A 126 -40.23 -9.33 -6.34
N ARG A 127 -39.54 -8.29 -5.88
CA ARG A 127 -38.12 -8.36 -5.51
C ARG A 127 -38.00 -8.83 -4.07
N PHE A 128 -37.60 -10.09 -3.89
CA PHE A 128 -37.43 -10.68 -2.57
C PHE A 128 -36.17 -10.17 -1.88
N MET A 129 -36.32 -9.83 -0.60
CA MET A 129 -35.23 -9.42 0.28
C MET A 129 -34.94 -10.53 1.30
N LEU A 130 -33.67 -10.69 1.64
CA LEU A 130 -33.26 -11.61 2.70
C LEU A 130 -33.60 -10.98 4.06
N GLN A 131 -34.42 -11.66 4.85
CA GLN A 131 -34.83 -11.22 6.18
C GLN A 131 -33.94 -11.84 7.26
N THR A 132 -34.02 -13.17 7.41
CA THR A 132 -33.25 -13.91 8.41
C THR A 132 -32.56 -15.11 7.77
N VAL A 133 -31.35 -15.42 8.24
CA VAL A 133 -30.71 -16.72 8.00
C VAL A 133 -30.60 -17.44 9.32
N LEU A 134 -31.26 -18.59 9.42
CA LEU A 134 -31.26 -19.46 10.58
C LEU A 134 -30.35 -20.64 10.30
N PHE A 135 -29.34 -20.83 11.13
CA PHE A 135 -28.51 -22.02 11.11
C PHE A 135 -29.09 -22.99 12.15
N ASP A 136 -29.46 -24.19 11.72
CA ASP A 136 -29.99 -25.23 12.62
C ASP A 136 -28.90 -26.27 12.87
N GLY A 137 -28.50 -26.43 14.14
CA GLY A 137 -27.43 -27.35 14.54
C GLY A 137 -26.05 -26.71 14.77
N ASN A 138 -25.89 -25.39 14.58
CA ASN A 138 -24.66 -24.69 14.97
C ASN A 138 -24.61 -24.49 16.49
N THR A 139 -23.65 -25.13 17.16
CA THR A 139 -23.48 -25.07 18.62
C THR A 139 -22.13 -24.49 19.01
N ARG A 140 -21.08 -24.79 18.23
CA ARG A 140 -19.71 -24.33 18.51
C ARG A 140 -19.37 -23.02 17.83
N GLU A 141 -19.93 -22.78 16.64
CA GLU A 141 -19.67 -21.56 15.88
C GLU A 141 -20.87 -20.59 15.94
N PRO A 142 -20.62 -19.29 16.18
CA PRO A 142 -21.69 -18.30 16.31
C PRO A 142 -22.35 -18.01 14.96
N ALA A 143 -23.69 -17.93 14.96
CA ALA A 143 -24.49 -17.69 13.76
C ALA A 143 -24.09 -16.42 12.99
N ASP A 144 -23.72 -15.35 13.70
CA ASP A 144 -23.26 -14.09 13.08
C ASP A 144 -22.03 -14.30 12.20
N LYS A 145 -21.09 -15.16 12.61
CA LYS A 145 -19.89 -15.47 11.83
C LYS A 145 -20.25 -16.29 10.60
N LEU A 146 -21.14 -17.27 10.73
CA LEU A 146 -21.63 -18.09 9.63
C LEU A 146 -22.42 -17.27 8.60
N PHE A 147 -23.21 -16.31 9.08
CA PHE A 147 -23.98 -15.39 8.24
C PHE A 147 -23.07 -14.62 7.29
N GLU A 148 -21.94 -14.11 7.76
CA GLU A 148 -20.95 -13.39 6.95
C GLU A 148 -20.42 -14.22 5.78
N TYR A 149 -20.20 -15.52 5.98
CA TYR A 149 -19.79 -16.44 4.89
C TYR A 149 -20.96 -16.78 3.98
N MET A 150 -22.15 -17.00 4.54
CA MET A 150 -23.36 -17.36 3.80
C MET A 150 -23.76 -16.27 2.80
N VAL A 151 -23.70 -15.00 3.19
CA VAL A 151 -24.06 -13.86 2.32
C VAL A 151 -22.88 -13.28 1.55
N GLY A 152 -21.70 -13.90 1.66
CA GLY A 152 -20.46 -13.46 1.01
C GLY A 152 -20.62 -13.19 -0.49
N PRO A 153 -21.15 -14.14 -1.29
CA PRO A 153 -21.33 -13.96 -2.73
C PRO A 153 -22.27 -12.79 -3.08
N THR A 154 -23.37 -12.63 -2.34
CA THR A 154 -24.30 -11.51 -2.53
C THR A 154 -23.65 -10.17 -2.15
N ARG A 155 -22.86 -10.12 -1.07
CA ARG A 155 -22.14 -8.91 -0.64
C ARG A 155 -20.95 -8.53 -1.52
N GLU A 156 -20.45 -9.43 -2.36
CA GLU A 156 -19.45 -9.08 -3.37
C GLU A 156 -20.09 -8.33 -4.53
N ARG A 157 -21.33 -8.68 -4.89
CA ARG A 157 -22.13 -7.99 -5.92
C ARG A 157 -22.67 -6.64 -5.44
N TYR A 158 -23.05 -6.56 -4.17
CA TYR A 158 -23.57 -5.34 -3.53
C TYR A 158 -22.52 -4.69 -2.63
N SER A 159 -22.87 -3.60 -1.94
CA SER A 159 -21.95 -2.98 -0.99
C SER A 159 -21.90 -3.75 0.33
N ARG A 160 -20.70 -3.93 0.91
CA ARG A 160 -20.54 -4.46 2.29
C ARG A 160 -21.22 -3.61 3.37
N LEU A 161 -21.63 -2.38 3.05
CA LEU A 161 -22.34 -1.47 3.96
C LEU A 161 -23.87 -1.64 3.90
N GLU A 162 -24.37 -2.37 2.92
CA GLU A 162 -25.79 -2.56 2.70
C GLU A 162 -26.34 -3.56 3.71
N LYS A 163 -27.26 -3.08 4.58
CA LYS A 163 -27.79 -3.89 5.68
C LYS A 163 -28.86 -4.90 5.24
N ARG A 164 -29.56 -4.61 4.14
CA ARG A 164 -30.66 -5.44 3.63
C ARG A 164 -30.29 -5.90 2.22
N LEU A 165 -30.05 -7.19 2.05
CA LEU A 165 -29.58 -7.77 0.81
C LEU A 165 -30.76 -8.39 0.04
N PRO A 166 -30.74 -8.38 -1.30
CA PRO A 166 -31.71 -9.14 -2.09
C PRO A 166 -31.49 -10.64 -1.90
N PHE A 167 -32.56 -11.41 -1.92
CA PHE A 167 -32.51 -12.87 -1.85
C PHE A 167 -32.11 -13.46 -3.21
N VAL A 168 -30.98 -14.17 -3.26
CA VAL A 168 -30.51 -14.86 -4.45
C VAL A 168 -30.23 -16.31 -4.11
N ALA A 169 -31.10 -17.24 -4.56
CA ALA A 169 -31.00 -18.65 -4.20
C ALA A 169 -29.64 -19.29 -4.59
N ALA A 170 -29.09 -18.93 -5.76
CA ALA A 170 -27.79 -19.43 -6.19
C ALA A 170 -26.64 -18.96 -5.27
N ASP A 171 -26.67 -17.70 -4.84
CA ASP A 171 -25.68 -17.15 -3.91
C ASP A 171 -25.81 -17.83 -2.53
N MET A 172 -27.03 -18.18 -2.09
CA MET A 172 -27.25 -18.92 -0.84
C MET A 172 -26.71 -20.35 -0.91
N GLN A 173 -26.86 -21.04 -2.05
CA GLN A 173 -26.24 -22.35 -2.26
C GLN A 173 -24.72 -22.28 -2.28
N GLU A 174 -24.14 -21.25 -2.91
CA GLU A 174 -22.69 -21.04 -2.85
C GLU A 174 -22.24 -20.69 -1.42
N GLY A 175 -23.04 -19.92 -0.70
CA GLY A 175 -22.86 -19.57 0.70
C GLY A 175 -22.75 -20.80 1.61
N THR A 176 -23.55 -21.85 1.40
CA THR A 176 -23.45 -23.07 2.22
C THR A 176 -22.11 -23.78 2.03
N HIS A 177 -21.56 -23.79 0.81
CA HIS A 177 -20.20 -24.31 0.57
C HIS A 177 -19.13 -23.48 1.28
N LEU A 178 -19.27 -22.16 1.34
CA LEU A 178 -18.35 -21.30 2.09
C LEU A 178 -18.43 -21.54 3.60
N VAL A 179 -19.65 -21.70 4.13
CA VAL A 179 -19.87 -22.10 5.53
C VAL A 179 -19.20 -23.44 5.81
N GLN A 180 -19.40 -24.45 4.96
CA GLN A 180 -18.76 -25.76 5.11
C GLN A 180 -17.23 -25.66 5.12
N ARG A 181 -16.63 -24.91 4.18
CA ARG A 181 -15.18 -24.66 4.12
C ARG A 181 -14.68 -23.96 5.38
N PHE A 182 -15.46 -23.02 5.92
CA PHE A 182 -15.15 -22.34 7.16
C PHE A 182 -15.09 -23.32 8.34
N TYR A 183 -16.08 -24.20 8.49
CA TYR A 183 -16.08 -25.24 9.53
C TYR A 183 -14.87 -26.18 9.39
N ILE A 184 -14.54 -26.62 8.16
CA ILE A 184 -13.34 -27.43 7.90
C ILE A 184 -12.07 -26.69 8.33
N ALA A 185 -11.98 -25.39 8.07
CA ALA A 185 -10.85 -24.56 8.47
C ALA A 185 -10.75 -24.35 10.01
N GLU A 186 -11.87 -24.46 10.72
CA GLU A 186 -11.93 -24.47 12.20
C GLU A 186 -11.87 -25.89 12.80
N GLY A 187 -11.57 -26.89 11.96
CA GLY A 187 -11.25 -28.25 12.37
C GLY A 187 -12.43 -29.20 12.51
N PHE A 188 -13.59 -28.85 11.98
CA PHE A 188 -14.72 -29.78 11.86
C PHE A 188 -14.62 -30.54 10.54
N LEU A 189 -13.86 -31.64 10.53
CA LEU A 189 -13.58 -32.40 9.30
C LEU A 189 -14.80 -33.18 8.78
N ASP A 190 -15.67 -33.58 9.71
CA ASP A 190 -16.86 -34.39 9.43
C ASP A 190 -18.12 -33.51 9.22
N VAL A 191 -17.94 -32.21 9.00
CA VAL A 191 -19.06 -31.27 8.87
C VAL A 191 -19.87 -31.54 7.60
N VAL A 192 -21.18 -31.55 7.75
CA VAL A 192 -22.13 -31.59 6.63
C VAL A 192 -23.04 -30.38 6.74
N VAL A 193 -23.10 -29.58 5.67
CA VAL A 193 -24.03 -28.45 5.54
C VAL A 193 -25.04 -28.83 4.47
N ASP A 194 -26.29 -28.99 4.87
CA ASP A 194 -27.35 -29.39 3.95
C ASP A 194 -27.76 -28.22 3.04
N PRO A 195 -28.41 -28.50 1.90
CA PRO A 195 -28.99 -27.46 1.06
C PRO A 195 -29.95 -26.55 1.86
N PRO A 196 -29.90 -25.23 1.62
CA PRO A 196 -30.74 -24.28 2.34
C PRO A 196 -32.22 -24.47 1.96
N ARG A 197 -33.10 -24.29 2.95
CA ARG A 197 -34.56 -24.26 2.76
C ARG A 197 -35.02 -22.81 2.77
N TYR A 198 -35.96 -22.49 1.89
CA TYR A 198 -36.44 -21.11 1.69
C TYR A 198 -37.90 -20.99 2.10
N GLU A 199 -38.20 -20.08 3.02
CA GLU A 199 -39.55 -19.78 3.49
C GLU A 199 -39.94 -18.38 3.00
N PHE A 200 -40.83 -18.34 2.00
CA PHE A 200 -41.34 -17.10 1.44
C PHE A 200 -42.51 -16.59 2.29
N GLN A 201 -42.40 -15.38 2.82
CA GLN A 201 -43.45 -14.80 3.65
C GLN A 201 -44.68 -14.42 2.79
N PRO A 202 -45.90 -14.87 3.11
CA PRO A 202 -47.08 -14.59 2.27
C PRO A 202 -47.51 -13.11 2.23
N GLN A 203 -47.13 -12.32 3.25
CA GLN A 203 -47.57 -10.94 3.45
C GLN A 203 -46.47 -9.90 3.18
N SER A 204 -45.24 -10.33 2.89
CA SER A 204 -44.11 -9.44 2.60
C SER A 204 -43.22 -10.03 1.51
N ASP A 205 -42.46 -9.17 0.82
CA ASP A 205 -41.47 -9.60 -0.16
C ASP A 205 -40.16 -10.04 0.54
N ASP A 206 -40.27 -10.76 1.65
CA ASP A 206 -39.16 -11.22 2.47
C ASP A 206 -39.03 -12.74 2.44
N VAL A 207 -37.79 -13.21 2.55
CA VAL A 207 -37.44 -14.64 2.55
C VAL A 207 -36.58 -14.94 3.77
N ASP A 208 -37.02 -15.94 4.54
CA ASP A 208 -36.22 -16.55 5.59
C ASP A 208 -35.51 -17.80 5.03
N VAL A 209 -34.24 -17.96 5.37
CA VAL A 209 -33.40 -19.06 4.88
C VAL A 209 -32.98 -19.92 6.07
N VAL A 210 -33.32 -21.21 6.03
CA VAL A 210 -32.92 -22.18 7.06
C VAL A 210 -31.83 -23.09 6.50
N VAL A 211 -30.67 -23.13 7.16
CA VAL A 211 -29.51 -23.90 6.77
C VAL A 211 -29.23 -24.96 7.85
N PRO A 212 -29.60 -26.23 7.61
CA PRO A 212 -29.26 -27.30 8.53
C PRO A 212 -27.76 -27.63 8.48
N ILE A 213 -27.15 -27.79 9.65
CA ILE A 213 -25.73 -28.06 9.83
C ILE A 213 -25.55 -29.22 10.81
N HIS A 214 -24.77 -30.20 10.38
CA HIS A 214 -24.23 -31.25 11.24
C HIS A 214 -22.74 -30.96 11.47
N GLU A 215 -22.41 -30.30 12.59
CA GLU A 215 -21.03 -29.84 12.87
C GLU A 215 -20.01 -30.99 12.95
N GLY A 216 -20.42 -32.13 13.50
CA GLY A 216 -19.50 -33.24 13.75
C GLY A 216 -18.52 -32.96 14.89
N ARG A 217 -17.38 -33.66 14.90
CA ARG A 217 -16.33 -33.49 15.91
C ARG A 217 -15.33 -32.42 15.49
N GLN A 218 -14.94 -31.56 16.43
CA GLN A 218 -13.81 -30.67 16.23
C GLN A 218 -12.49 -31.40 16.51
N TYR A 219 -11.59 -31.36 15.53
CA TYR A 219 -10.26 -31.95 15.60
C TYR A 219 -9.22 -30.93 16.06
N SER A 220 -8.20 -31.41 16.78
CA SER A 220 -7.08 -30.63 17.28
C SER A 220 -5.76 -31.30 16.90
N PHE A 221 -4.66 -30.54 16.92
CA PHE A 221 -3.35 -31.13 16.68
C PHE A 221 -2.95 -32.09 17.80
N GLY A 222 -2.59 -33.31 17.43
CA GLY A 222 -2.10 -34.36 18.32
C GLY A 222 -0.58 -34.34 18.49
N HIS A 223 0.00 -35.53 18.59
CA HIS A 223 1.45 -35.66 18.68
C HIS A 223 2.10 -35.40 17.32
N ILE A 224 3.22 -34.68 17.31
CA ILE A 224 3.99 -34.41 16.11
C ILE A 224 5.24 -35.26 16.14
N VAL A 225 5.43 -36.04 15.07
CA VAL A 225 6.58 -36.92 14.93
C VAL A 225 7.50 -36.33 13.87
N PHE A 226 8.69 -35.90 14.31
CA PHE A 226 9.75 -35.44 13.41
C PHE A 226 10.63 -36.64 13.05
N SER A 227 10.89 -36.83 11.76
CA SER A 227 11.69 -37.93 11.23
C SER A 227 12.60 -37.45 10.09
N GLY A 228 13.54 -38.28 9.65
CA GLY A 228 14.51 -37.96 8.60
C GLY A 228 15.88 -37.53 9.14
N GLN A 229 16.65 -36.83 8.30
CA GLN A 229 17.99 -36.31 8.64
C GLN A 229 17.85 -34.91 9.25
N THR A 230 17.34 -34.86 10.47
CA THR A 230 17.17 -33.61 11.20
C THR A 230 18.38 -33.30 12.06
N VAL A 231 18.90 -32.08 11.93
CA VAL A 231 19.99 -31.55 12.77
C VAL A 231 19.48 -31.06 14.13
N TYR A 232 18.19 -30.76 14.24
CA TYR A 232 17.55 -30.24 15.45
C TYR A 232 16.53 -31.23 16.02
N GLY A 233 16.46 -31.32 17.36
CA GLY A 233 15.48 -32.17 18.04
C GLY A 233 14.06 -31.58 18.03
N ALA A 234 13.07 -32.41 18.37
CA ALA A 234 11.67 -31.98 18.50
C ALA A 234 11.49 -30.79 19.46
N GLU A 235 12.28 -30.73 20.52
CA GLU A 235 12.27 -29.62 21.51
C GLU A 235 12.62 -28.26 20.89
N THR A 236 13.42 -28.25 19.82
CA THR A 236 13.81 -27.03 19.12
C THR A 236 12.81 -26.67 18.01
N LEU A 237 12.24 -27.69 17.34
CA LEU A 237 11.36 -27.50 16.18
C LEU A 237 9.92 -27.21 16.58
N ARG A 238 9.39 -27.86 17.62
CA ARG A 238 8.01 -27.69 18.07
C ARG A 238 7.66 -26.25 18.47
N PRO A 239 8.52 -25.48 19.18
CA PRO A 239 8.25 -24.08 19.50
C PRO A 239 8.05 -23.19 18.25
N GLN A 240 8.66 -23.52 17.11
CA GLN A 240 8.52 -22.75 15.87
C GLN A 240 7.11 -22.88 15.24
N LEU A 241 6.32 -23.84 15.72
CA LEU A 241 4.98 -24.15 15.22
C LEU A 241 3.89 -23.85 16.26
N LEU A 242 4.24 -23.35 17.46
CA LEU A 242 3.33 -23.28 18.61
C LEU A 242 2.02 -22.53 18.30
N ASP A 243 2.10 -21.43 17.56
CA ASP A 243 0.94 -20.62 17.16
C ASP A 243 0.00 -21.32 16.16
N LEU A 244 0.52 -22.24 15.34
CA LEU A 244 -0.31 -23.10 14.49
C LEU A 244 -0.98 -24.19 15.33
N LEU A 245 -0.21 -24.82 16.22
CA LEU A 245 -0.63 -26.00 16.98
C LEU A 245 -1.63 -25.70 18.09
N GLN A 246 -1.70 -24.46 18.56
CA GLN A 246 -2.71 -24.01 19.52
C GLN A 246 -4.09 -23.80 18.89
N ARG A 247 -4.18 -23.75 17.56
CA ARG A 247 -5.45 -23.62 16.84
C ARG A 247 -6.04 -25.02 16.59
N PRO A 248 -7.33 -25.13 16.24
CA PRO A 248 -7.89 -26.40 15.78
C PRO A 248 -7.08 -27.03 14.63
N TYR A 249 -7.23 -28.32 14.41
CA TYR A 249 -6.58 -28.97 13.27
C TYR A 249 -7.20 -28.46 11.96
N ALA A 250 -6.41 -28.20 10.93
CA ALA A 250 -6.91 -27.97 9.58
C ALA A 250 -5.83 -28.37 8.58
N GLY A 251 -6.22 -28.93 7.43
CA GLY A 251 -5.28 -29.33 6.37
C GLY A 251 -4.38 -28.16 5.92
N ALA A 252 -4.97 -26.99 5.69
CA ALA A 252 -4.21 -25.78 5.34
C ALA A 252 -3.17 -25.37 6.41
N ARG A 253 -3.42 -25.64 7.70
CA ARG A 253 -2.45 -25.37 8.78
C ARG A 253 -1.31 -26.40 8.79
N VAL A 254 -1.55 -27.63 8.33
CA VAL A 254 -0.50 -28.65 8.12
C VAL A 254 0.41 -28.25 6.95
N GLU A 255 -0.16 -27.75 5.86
CA GLU A 255 0.58 -27.26 4.69
C GLU A 255 1.48 -26.04 5.02
N ASP A 256 1.16 -25.30 6.07
CA ASP A 256 1.99 -24.21 6.58
C ASP A 256 3.23 -24.68 7.37
N ILE A 257 3.25 -25.93 7.88
CA ILE A 257 4.36 -26.46 8.68
C ILE A 257 5.65 -26.53 7.86
N PRO A 258 5.70 -27.12 6.64
CA PRO A 258 6.89 -27.13 5.81
C PRO A 258 7.47 -25.74 5.60
N ARG A 259 6.63 -24.77 5.22
CA ARG A 259 7.04 -23.40 4.95
C ARG A 259 7.77 -22.76 6.15
N ARG A 260 7.25 -22.97 7.37
CA ARG A 260 7.85 -22.42 8.60
C ARG A 260 9.17 -23.07 8.95
N LEU A 261 9.23 -24.40 8.88
CA LEU A 261 10.45 -25.14 9.20
C LEU A 261 11.52 -24.88 8.15
N GLU A 262 11.19 -24.91 6.86
CA GLU A 262 12.15 -24.55 5.81
C GLU A 262 12.69 -23.14 6.00
N ALA A 263 11.85 -22.16 6.34
CA ALA A 263 12.33 -20.81 6.65
C ALA A 263 13.31 -20.81 7.85
N TYR A 264 13.00 -21.55 8.91
CA TYR A 264 13.85 -21.69 10.09
C TYR A 264 15.23 -22.29 9.76
N PHE A 265 15.26 -23.33 8.91
CA PHE A 265 16.48 -23.99 8.45
C PHE A 265 17.26 -23.11 7.45
N LYS A 266 16.60 -22.51 6.46
CA LYS A 266 17.23 -21.61 5.47
C LYS A 266 17.89 -20.39 6.12
N ALA A 267 17.27 -19.83 7.18
CA ALA A 267 17.85 -18.75 7.98
C ALA A 267 19.18 -19.12 8.67
N ARG A 268 19.51 -20.42 8.75
CA ARG A 268 20.74 -20.97 9.35
C ARG A 268 21.67 -21.61 8.31
N GLY A 269 21.44 -21.36 7.02
CA GLY A 269 22.32 -21.81 5.93
C GLY A 269 21.90 -23.10 5.24
N TYR A 270 20.85 -23.80 5.69
CA TYR A 270 20.37 -25.01 5.04
C TYR A 270 19.52 -24.65 3.81
N TYR A 271 20.19 -24.32 2.69
CA TYR A 271 19.52 -23.87 1.46
C TYR A 271 18.64 -24.96 0.82
N ASP A 272 19.15 -26.20 0.76
CA ASP A 272 18.51 -27.36 0.13
C ASP A 272 17.50 -28.07 1.05
N VAL A 273 17.15 -27.47 2.20
CA VAL A 273 16.21 -28.09 3.13
C VAL A 273 14.89 -28.40 2.42
N LYS A 274 14.40 -29.63 2.63
CA LYS A 274 13.08 -30.07 2.20
C LYS A 274 12.32 -30.56 3.40
N VAL A 275 11.11 -30.06 3.56
CA VAL A 275 10.20 -30.51 4.62
C VAL A 275 8.90 -31.00 4.00
N VAL A 276 8.44 -32.16 4.44
CA VAL A 276 7.12 -32.69 4.08
C VAL A 276 6.36 -32.91 5.37
N ALA A 277 5.14 -32.41 5.44
CA ALA A 277 4.25 -32.64 6.57
C ALA A 277 2.98 -33.32 6.08
N ASN A 278 2.55 -34.36 6.78
CA ASN A 278 1.30 -35.06 6.53
C ASN A 278 0.53 -35.20 7.85
N GLY A 279 -0.74 -34.77 7.86
CA GLY A 279 -1.66 -35.06 8.95
C GLY A 279 -2.43 -36.34 8.62
N ALA A 280 -2.67 -37.19 9.62
CA ALA A 280 -3.43 -38.43 9.45
C ALA A 280 -4.73 -38.38 10.29
N PRO A 281 -5.79 -37.68 9.83
CA PRO A 281 -7.07 -37.61 10.53
C PRO A 281 -7.67 -38.98 10.87
N GLU A 282 -7.44 -39.97 10.02
CA GLU A 282 -7.87 -41.36 10.16
C GLU A 282 -7.24 -42.07 11.37
N GLU A 283 -6.05 -41.63 11.80
CA GLU A 283 -5.35 -42.14 12.99
C GLU A 283 -5.69 -41.33 14.26
N ALA A 284 -6.65 -40.42 14.19
CA ALA A 284 -6.94 -39.51 15.29
C ALA A 284 -7.53 -40.24 16.51
N VAL A 285 -6.85 -40.12 17.65
CA VAL A 285 -7.33 -40.66 18.94
C VAL A 285 -7.96 -39.52 19.75
N GLY A 286 -9.24 -39.65 20.08
CA GLY A 286 -9.96 -38.64 20.88
C GLY A 286 -10.06 -37.26 20.22
N GLY A 287 -10.08 -37.20 18.87
CA GLY A 287 -10.11 -35.94 18.11
C GLY A 287 -8.76 -35.22 18.03
N ARG A 288 -7.66 -35.89 18.40
CA ARG A 288 -6.29 -35.38 18.23
C ARG A 288 -5.63 -36.04 17.03
N VAL A 289 -5.36 -35.27 15.99
CA VAL A 289 -4.79 -35.74 14.73
C VAL A 289 -3.27 -35.79 14.83
N PRO A 290 -2.61 -36.95 14.69
CA PRO A 290 -1.16 -37.01 14.62
C PRO A 290 -0.65 -36.36 13.32
N VAL A 291 0.52 -35.72 13.42
CA VAL A 291 1.19 -35.09 12.26
C VAL A 291 2.60 -35.62 12.13
N HIS A 292 2.91 -36.15 10.96
CA HIS A 292 4.23 -36.67 10.61
C HIS A 292 4.97 -35.64 9.78
N VAL A 293 6.16 -35.25 10.24
CA VAL A 293 7.01 -34.26 9.57
C VAL A 293 8.33 -34.94 9.22
N VAL A 294 8.61 -35.06 7.93
CA VAL A 294 9.86 -35.61 7.40
C VAL A 294 10.75 -34.46 6.97
N ILE A 295 11.96 -34.38 7.52
CA ILE A 295 12.91 -33.30 7.26
C ILE A 295 14.19 -33.87 6.65
N SER A 296 14.63 -33.24 5.56
CA SER A 296 15.95 -33.43 4.98
C SER A 296 16.66 -32.08 5.00
N ALA A 297 17.52 -31.84 5.99
CA ALA A 297 18.18 -30.54 6.18
C ALA A 297 19.18 -30.21 5.06
N GLY A 298 19.93 -31.20 4.57
CA GLY A 298 21.04 -30.98 3.65
C GLY A 298 22.26 -30.31 4.31
N PRO A 299 23.28 -29.93 3.52
CA PRO A 299 24.47 -29.26 4.02
C PRO A 299 24.23 -27.77 4.28
N VAL A 300 25.15 -27.15 5.04
CA VAL A 300 25.15 -25.70 5.29
C VAL A 300 25.85 -24.99 4.13
N TYR A 301 25.16 -24.06 3.50
CA TYR A 301 25.66 -23.25 2.41
C TYR A 301 26.25 -21.91 2.88
N HIS A 302 27.27 -21.45 2.17
CA HIS A 302 27.90 -20.13 2.38
C HIS A 302 27.79 -19.29 1.11
N PHE A 303 27.83 -17.97 1.24
CA PHE A 303 27.89 -17.09 0.08
C PHE A 303 29.27 -17.19 -0.59
N ASP A 304 29.31 -17.29 -1.93
CA ASP A 304 30.54 -17.22 -2.72
C ASP A 304 30.75 -15.79 -3.23
N GLY A 305 30.14 -15.47 -4.37
CA GLY A 305 30.30 -14.20 -5.06
C GLY A 305 28.98 -13.71 -5.63
N VAL A 306 29.07 -12.65 -6.43
CA VAL A 306 27.90 -11.99 -7.01
C VAL A 306 28.15 -11.70 -8.49
N THR A 307 27.18 -12.05 -9.32
CA THR A 307 27.12 -11.68 -10.73
C THR A 307 26.02 -10.63 -10.88
N VAL A 308 26.28 -9.53 -11.58
CA VAL A 308 25.28 -8.47 -11.78
C VAL A 308 25.05 -8.25 -13.27
N ASN A 309 23.80 -8.33 -13.69
CA ASN A 309 23.35 -8.16 -15.08
C ASN A 309 22.21 -7.14 -15.17
N GLY A 310 22.07 -6.50 -16.35
CA GLY A 310 20.97 -5.58 -16.65
C GLY A 310 21.23 -4.11 -16.32
N LEU A 311 22.40 -3.78 -15.73
CA LEU A 311 22.84 -2.41 -15.54
C LEU A 311 23.39 -1.82 -16.85
N ARG A 312 23.01 -0.59 -17.18
CA ARG A 312 23.44 0.15 -18.37
C ARG A 312 24.15 1.44 -17.99
N ARG A 313 23.55 2.25 -17.11
CA ARG A 313 24.11 3.55 -16.69
C ARG A 313 24.72 3.46 -15.29
N LEU A 314 24.09 2.71 -14.40
CA LEU A 314 24.54 2.56 -13.03
C LEU A 314 25.79 1.69 -12.98
N HIS A 315 26.83 2.17 -12.32
CA HIS A 315 28.09 1.45 -12.19
C HIS A 315 27.88 0.12 -11.45
N PRO A 316 28.37 -1.03 -11.95
CA PRO A 316 28.17 -2.34 -11.30
C PRO A 316 28.67 -2.42 -9.86
N GLY A 317 29.67 -1.60 -9.53
CA GLY A 317 30.14 -1.37 -8.15
C GLY A 317 29.01 -0.99 -7.17
N PHE A 318 27.94 -0.36 -7.67
CA PHE A 318 26.79 0.03 -6.85
C PHE A 318 25.98 -1.17 -6.33
N VAL A 319 26.08 -2.32 -6.96
CA VAL A 319 25.39 -3.54 -6.50
C VAL A 319 26.41 -4.49 -5.91
N THR A 320 27.46 -4.81 -6.67
CA THR A 320 28.47 -5.83 -6.32
C THR A 320 29.06 -5.63 -4.92
N LYS A 321 29.55 -4.43 -4.60
CA LYS A 321 30.20 -4.14 -3.29
C LYS A 321 29.31 -4.41 -2.09
N ARG A 322 27.98 -4.35 -2.25
CA ARG A 322 27.01 -4.57 -1.17
C ARG A 322 26.83 -6.06 -0.84
N PHE A 323 27.20 -6.95 -1.77
CA PHE A 323 27.16 -8.39 -1.59
C PHE A 323 28.54 -9.01 -1.37
N THR A 324 29.63 -8.40 -1.85
CA THR A 324 30.99 -8.94 -1.69
C THR A 324 31.37 -9.17 -0.21
N ARG A 325 30.89 -8.32 0.71
CA ARG A 325 31.11 -8.49 2.17
C ARG A 325 30.38 -9.68 2.79
N LEU A 326 29.51 -10.35 2.03
CA LEU A 326 28.83 -11.57 2.46
C LEU A 326 29.61 -12.83 2.12
N SER A 327 30.57 -12.75 1.18
CA SER A 327 31.40 -13.89 0.80
C SER A 327 32.00 -14.61 2.01
N GLY A 328 31.89 -15.93 2.05
CA GLY A 328 32.31 -16.79 3.15
C GLY A 328 31.35 -16.84 4.36
N LYS A 329 30.35 -15.95 4.46
CA LYS A 329 29.35 -16.03 5.53
C LYS A 329 28.29 -17.07 5.21
N THR A 330 27.70 -17.64 6.25
CA THR A 330 26.58 -18.58 6.15
C THR A 330 25.40 -17.94 5.43
N TYR A 331 24.79 -18.69 4.52
CA TYR A 331 23.62 -18.25 3.77
C TYR A 331 22.45 -17.94 4.71
N SER A 332 21.76 -16.83 4.44
CA SER A 332 20.47 -16.56 5.06
C SER A 332 19.60 -15.73 4.10
N PRO A 333 18.34 -16.13 3.85
CA PRO A 333 17.41 -15.35 3.04
C PRO A 333 17.09 -13.99 3.66
N ASP A 334 17.13 -13.86 4.99
CA ASP A 334 16.84 -12.59 5.69
C ASP A 334 17.86 -11.50 5.32
N VAL A 335 19.14 -11.89 5.19
CA VAL A 335 20.21 -10.98 4.78
C VAL A 335 20.01 -10.53 3.33
N LEU A 336 19.56 -11.43 2.45
CA LEU A 336 19.29 -11.08 1.05
C LEU A 336 18.07 -10.16 0.92
N ASP A 337 17.00 -10.44 1.66
CA ASP A 337 15.79 -9.61 1.69
C ASP A 337 16.10 -8.20 2.24
N GLU A 338 16.93 -8.09 3.29
CA GLU A 338 17.39 -6.80 3.79
C GLU A 338 18.16 -6.01 2.72
N ARG A 339 19.11 -6.65 2.03
CA ARG A 339 19.89 -6.01 0.95
C ARG A 339 19.01 -5.63 -0.24
N PHE A 340 18.07 -6.50 -0.62
CA PHE A 340 17.05 -6.22 -1.63
C PHE A 340 16.25 -4.97 -1.28
N ARG A 341 15.65 -4.92 -0.08
CA ARG A 341 14.84 -3.77 0.38
C ARG A 341 15.67 -2.48 0.43
N THR A 342 16.91 -2.57 0.89
CA THR A 342 17.83 -1.43 0.96
C THR A 342 18.11 -0.87 -0.44
N LEU A 343 18.41 -1.74 -1.41
CA LEU A 343 18.64 -1.33 -2.80
C LEU A 343 17.36 -0.80 -3.46
N MET A 344 16.20 -1.45 -3.25
CA MET A 344 14.92 -0.96 -3.79
C MET A 344 14.55 0.42 -3.22
N LYS A 345 14.83 0.68 -1.93
CA LYS A 345 14.57 1.97 -1.29
C LYS A 345 15.38 3.13 -1.93
N THR A 346 16.51 2.85 -2.57
CA THR A 346 17.29 3.88 -3.29
C THR A 346 16.58 4.43 -4.53
N GLY A 347 15.53 3.77 -5.02
CA GLY A 347 14.77 4.21 -6.18
C GLY A 347 15.50 4.06 -7.53
N GLN A 348 16.62 3.33 -7.55
CA GLN A 348 17.46 3.09 -8.74
C GLN A 348 16.94 1.95 -9.63
N PHE A 349 16.02 1.13 -9.15
CA PHE A 349 15.56 -0.08 -9.84
C PHE A 349 14.03 -0.12 -9.95
N ASN A 350 13.50 -0.45 -11.13
CA ASN A 350 12.10 -0.83 -11.31
C ASN A 350 11.88 -2.27 -10.86
N LEU A 351 12.83 -3.14 -11.20
CA LEU A 351 12.84 -4.55 -10.88
C LEU A 351 14.24 -4.96 -10.43
N LEU A 352 14.33 -5.67 -9.32
CA LEU A 352 15.58 -6.26 -8.84
C LEU A 352 15.28 -7.73 -8.47
N GLN A 353 15.99 -8.66 -9.09
CA GLN A 353 15.88 -10.08 -8.79
C GLN A 353 17.23 -10.57 -8.27
N ILE A 354 17.23 -11.17 -7.08
CA ILE A 354 18.41 -11.78 -6.47
C ILE A 354 18.16 -13.28 -6.41
N LYS A 355 18.90 -14.05 -7.21
CA LYS A 355 18.76 -15.50 -7.27
C LYS A 355 20.02 -16.16 -6.72
N PRO A 356 19.95 -16.86 -5.57
CA PRO A 356 21.04 -17.73 -5.13
C PRO A 356 21.11 -18.96 -6.03
N VAL A 357 22.27 -19.20 -6.64
CA VAL A 357 22.58 -20.33 -7.52
C VAL A 357 23.64 -21.20 -6.86
N PRO A 358 23.37 -22.49 -6.61
CA PRO A 358 24.37 -23.42 -6.10
C PRO A 358 25.58 -23.56 -7.03
N VAL A 359 26.76 -23.51 -6.43
CA VAL A 359 28.05 -23.84 -7.05
C VAL A 359 28.76 -24.88 -6.18
N ASP A 360 29.81 -25.49 -6.72
CA ASP A 360 30.55 -26.54 -6.03
C ASP A 360 31.06 -26.11 -4.64
N GLY A 361 31.15 -27.07 -3.72
CA GLY A 361 31.65 -26.84 -2.36
C GLY A 361 30.62 -26.26 -1.38
N HIS A 362 29.31 -26.47 -1.61
CA HIS A 362 28.23 -25.93 -0.78
C HIS A 362 28.26 -24.40 -0.70
N LEU A 363 28.50 -23.79 -1.84
CA LEU A 363 28.53 -22.34 -1.98
C LEU A 363 27.35 -21.87 -2.82
N LEU A 364 26.88 -20.65 -2.57
CA LEU A 364 25.84 -19.99 -3.33
C LEU A 364 26.39 -18.73 -3.98
N ARG A 365 26.40 -18.70 -5.30
CA ARG A 365 26.65 -17.49 -6.08
C ARG A 365 25.34 -16.73 -6.25
N LEU A 366 25.39 -15.42 -6.04
CA LEU A 366 24.21 -14.56 -6.16
C LEU A 366 24.15 -13.99 -7.58
N ASP A 367 23.21 -14.48 -8.37
CA ASP A 367 22.91 -13.91 -9.69
C ASP A 367 21.86 -12.82 -9.54
N ILE A 368 22.29 -11.58 -9.76
CA ILE A 368 21.48 -10.39 -9.64
C ILE A 368 21.12 -9.88 -11.04
N SER A 369 19.83 -9.84 -11.33
CA SER A 369 19.28 -9.23 -12.53
C SER A 369 18.54 -7.96 -12.13
N ALA A 370 18.91 -6.83 -12.73
CA ALA A 370 18.32 -5.53 -12.41
C ALA A 370 17.76 -4.86 -13.67
N GLU A 371 16.63 -4.18 -13.51
CA GLU A 371 16.09 -3.22 -14.47
C GLU A 371 16.18 -1.83 -13.86
N GLU A 372 17.05 -0.98 -14.41
CA GLU A 372 17.25 0.39 -13.93
C GLU A 372 15.98 1.23 -14.06
N ALA A 373 15.66 1.99 -13.01
CA ALA A 373 14.63 3.00 -13.06
C ALA A 373 15.06 4.18 -13.93
N LYS A 374 14.10 4.96 -14.42
CA LYS A 374 14.42 6.22 -15.12
C LYS A 374 15.11 7.16 -14.13
N SER A 375 16.33 7.57 -14.45
CA SER A 375 17.13 8.36 -13.52
C SER A 375 16.66 9.82 -13.43
N ARG A 376 16.19 10.41 -14.53
CA ARG A 376 15.77 11.81 -14.57
C ARG A 376 14.29 11.93 -14.23
N GLU A 377 14.00 12.81 -13.30
CA GLU A 377 12.66 13.15 -12.89
C GLU A 377 12.42 14.66 -13.00
N PHE A 378 11.23 15.00 -13.45
CA PHE A 378 10.71 16.35 -13.43
C PHE A 378 9.38 16.29 -12.67
N GLY A 379 9.26 17.13 -11.65
CA GLY A 379 8.05 17.24 -10.85
C GLY A 379 7.59 18.68 -10.80
N PHE A 380 6.28 18.86 -10.67
CA PHE A 380 5.69 20.14 -10.32
C PHE A 380 4.57 19.87 -9.32
N TRP A 381 4.33 20.82 -8.43
CA TRP A 381 3.25 20.76 -7.46
C TRP A 381 2.60 22.12 -7.35
N VAL A 382 1.31 22.09 -7.02
CA VAL A 382 0.52 23.26 -6.66
C VAL A 382 -0.25 22.90 -5.40
N GLY A 383 -0.34 23.84 -4.48
CA GLY A 383 -0.94 23.63 -3.17
C GLY A 383 -1.53 24.90 -2.60
N PHE A 384 -2.22 24.75 -1.48
CA PHE A 384 -2.72 25.86 -0.71
C PHE A 384 -2.51 25.56 0.77
N ASP A 385 -1.79 26.43 1.45
CA ASP A 385 -1.60 26.39 2.90
C ASP A 385 -2.39 27.52 3.57
N THR A 386 -2.87 27.29 4.79
CA THR A 386 -3.67 28.29 5.50
C THR A 386 -2.86 29.51 5.96
N TYR A 387 -1.55 29.36 6.13
CA TYR A 387 -0.63 30.42 6.54
C TYR A 387 0.12 31.00 5.35
N GLU A 388 0.69 30.15 4.48
CA GLU A 388 1.45 30.60 3.31
C GLU A 388 0.60 30.94 2.08
N GLY A 389 -0.69 30.57 2.10
CA GLY A 389 -1.60 30.77 0.97
C GLY A 389 -1.34 29.82 -0.19
N ALA A 390 -1.63 30.26 -1.41
CA ALA A 390 -1.35 29.47 -2.61
C ALA A 390 0.16 29.31 -2.82
N LEU A 391 0.58 28.08 -3.13
CA LEU A 391 1.97 27.76 -3.43
C LEU A 391 2.08 26.93 -4.72
N ALA A 392 3.20 27.08 -5.41
CA ALA A 392 3.55 26.30 -6.58
C ALA A 392 5.06 26.07 -6.60
N GLY A 393 5.48 24.90 -7.06
CA GLY A 393 6.88 24.56 -7.15
C GLY A 393 7.18 23.62 -8.30
N VAL A 394 8.45 23.61 -8.68
CA VAL A 394 9.02 22.72 -9.69
C VAL A 394 10.27 22.07 -9.12
N GLN A 395 10.50 20.81 -9.47
CA GLN A 395 11.74 20.10 -9.19
C GLN A 395 12.29 19.44 -10.44
N VAL A 396 13.60 19.43 -10.54
CA VAL A 396 14.36 18.61 -11.48
C VAL A 396 15.32 17.75 -10.67
N GLY A 397 15.33 16.46 -10.94
CA GLY A 397 16.21 15.50 -10.26
C GLY A 397 16.89 14.57 -11.23
N ASP A 398 18.14 14.23 -10.94
CA ASP A 398 18.80 13.05 -11.50
C ASP A 398 19.14 12.10 -10.34
N ARG A 399 18.44 10.97 -10.28
CA ARG A 399 18.64 9.92 -9.26
C ARG A 399 20.01 9.28 -9.34
N ASP A 400 20.65 9.33 -10.50
CA ASP A 400 21.92 8.65 -10.76
C ASP A 400 22.95 9.64 -11.36
N LEU A 401 23.33 10.63 -10.55
CA LEU A 401 24.35 11.59 -10.94
C LEU A 401 25.67 10.84 -11.22
N PHE A 402 26.15 10.97 -12.45
CA PHE A 402 27.37 10.33 -12.96
C PHE A 402 27.42 8.78 -12.90
N GLY A 403 26.30 8.08 -12.70
CA GLY A 403 26.30 6.61 -12.71
C GLY A 403 26.65 5.95 -11.36
N TYR A 404 26.68 6.70 -10.26
CA TYR A 404 27.09 6.19 -8.94
C TYR A 404 25.92 5.98 -7.95
N GLY A 405 24.68 6.11 -8.40
CA GLY A 405 23.47 5.98 -7.59
C GLY A 405 23.35 7.07 -6.52
N ARG A 406 23.81 8.28 -6.88
CA ARG A 406 23.84 9.48 -6.02
C ARG A 406 22.83 10.50 -6.54
N PRO A 407 21.64 10.62 -5.93
CA PRO A 407 20.65 11.57 -6.36
C PRO A 407 21.11 13.02 -6.20
N LEU A 408 20.79 13.86 -7.18
CA LEU A 408 20.87 15.30 -7.10
C LEU A 408 19.53 15.90 -7.53
N THR A 409 18.89 16.63 -6.63
CA THR A 409 17.60 17.27 -6.86
C THR A 409 17.73 18.77 -6.66
N ALA A 410 17.21 19.56 -7.59
CA ALA A 410 17.06 21.00 -7.46
C ALA A 410 15.57 21.35 -7.51
N SER A 411 15.12 22.19 -6.59
CA SER A 411 13.73 22.63 -6.53
C SER A 411 13.61 24.13 -6.29
N ILE A 412 12.57 24.71 -6.87
CA ILE A 412 12.15 26.09 -6.64
C ILE A 412 10.68 26.04 -6.24
N GLU A 413 10.34 26.72 -5.15
CA GLU A 413 8.99 26.86 -4.63
C GLU A 413 8.67 28.32 -4.37
N VAL A 414 7.47 28.73 -4.77
CA VAL A 414 6.95 30.08 -4.59
C VAL A 414 5.59 29.98 -3.91
N SER A 415 5.44 30.67 -2.78
CA SER A 415 4.17 30.86 -2.08
C SER A 415 3.88 32.36 -1.94
N GLN A 416 2.72 32.72 -1.39
CA GLN A 416 2.39 34.14 -1.18
C GLN A 416 3.31 34.80 -0.15
N ARG A 417 3.95 34.01 0.73
CA ARG A 417 4.85 34.47 1.79
C ARG A 417 6.31 34.05 1.60
N SER A 418 6.63 33.14 0.69
CA SER A 418 8.00 32.61 0.55
C SER A 418 8.45 32.41 -0.89
N TYR A 419 9.74 32.66 -1.13
CA TYR A 419 10.45 32.16 -2.31
C TYR A 419 11.59 31.31 -1.82
N ARG A 420 11.62 30.03 -2.19
CA ARG A 420 12.58 29.03 -1.71
C ARG A 420 13.25 28.33 -2.88
N GLY A 421 14.58 28.23 -2.82
CA GLY A 421 15.38 27.40 -3.70
C GLY A 421 16.18 26.39 -2.89
N ASP A 422 16.21 25.14 -3.34
CA ASP A 422 16.91 24.04 -2.70
C ASP A 422 17.73 23.24 -3.70
N ILE A 423 18.93 22.81 -3.28
CA ILE A 423 19.74 21.80 -3.94
C ILE A 423 20.00 20.70 -2.91
N LEU A 424 19.64 19.46 -3.26
CA LEU A 424 19.77 18.30 -2.41
C LEU A 424 20.64 17.24 -3.11
N TYR A 425 21.78 16.93 -2.51
CA TYR A 425 22.65 15.83 -2.88
C TYR A 425 22.56 14.71 -1.84
N GLU A 426 22.42 13.47 -2.30
CA GLU A 426 22.29 12.29 -1.46
C GLU A 426 23.30 11.21 -1.88
N ASP A 427 23.98 10.59 -0.90
CA ASP A 427 24.79 9.39 -1.10
C ASP A 427 24.27 8.29 -0.16
N PRO A 428 23.46 7.33 -0.68
CA PRO A 428 22.88 6.28 0.13
C PRO A 428 23.90 5.31 0.77
N PHE A 429 25.12 5.27 0.24
CA PHE A 429 26.19 4.37 0.68
C PHE A 429 27.50 5.14 0.75
N PHE A 430 27.55 6.16 1.60
CA PHE A 430 28.67 7.09 1.68
C PHE A 430 29.98 6.33 1.94
N PHE A 431 30.99 6.55 1.09
CA PHE A 431 32.25 5.80 1.06
C PHE A 431 32.09 4.26 1.04
N ASP A 432 31.08 3.74 0.33
CA ASP A 432 30.75 2.31 0.28
C ASP A 432 30.48 1.69 1.67
N THR A 433 29.95 2.49 2.59
CA THR A 433 29.53 2.04 3.93
C THR A 433 28.01 2.03 4.05
N ASP A 434 27.49 1.53 5.18
CA ASP A 434 26.04 1.60 5.48
C ASP A 434 25.62 2.98 6.06
N PHE A 435 26.47 4.02 5.90
CA PHE A 435 26.12 5.39 6.25
C PHE A 435 25.38 6.08 5.09
N TYR A 436 24.32 6.78 5.43
CA TYR A 436 23.58 7.67 4.54
C TYR A 436 24.10 9.09 4.69
N PHE A 437 24.47 9.74 3.60
CA PHE A 437 24.91 11.13 3.60
C PHE A 437 23.95 12.00 2.81
N LYS A 438 23.62 13.16 3.39
CA LYS A 438 22.74 14.15 2.80
C LYS A 438 23.38 15.53 2.89
N ALA A 439 23.46 16.23 1.77
CA ALA A 439 23.90 17.62 1.71
C ALA A 439 22.80 18.46 1.07
N ARG A 440 22.26 19.42 1.80
CA ARG A 440 21.23 20.35 1.32
C ARG A 440 21.79 21.77 1.36
N GLY A 441 21.81 22.45 0.22
CA GLY A 441 21.93 23.89 0.15
C GLY A 441 20.55 24.51 -0.03
N SER A 442 20.22 25.53 0.75
CA SER A 442 18.92 26.21 0.69
C SER A 442 19.09 27.71 0.74
N ALA A 443 18.33 28.44 -0.07
CA ALA A 443 18.19 29.89 0.02
C ALA A 443 16.72 30.24 -0.05
N PHE A 444 16.22 31.02 0.90
CA PHE A 444 14.84 31.45 0.88
C PHE A 444 14.63 32.83 1.49
N THR A 445 13.60 33.52 1.01
CA THR A 445 13.01 34.65 1.72
C THR A 445 11.65 34.22 2.27
N PHE A 446 11.31 34.69 3.46
CA PHE A 446 10.03 34.42 4.08
C PHE A 446 9.51 35.66 4.77
N ASP A 447 8.24 35.98 4.51
CA ASP A 447 7.51 37.08 5.11
C ASP A 447 6.71 36.58 6.33
N TYR A 448 7.24 36.85 7.53
CA TYR A 448 6.55 36.56 8.79
C TYR A 448 5.70 37.76 9.19
N ASP A 449 4.75 37.52 10.09
CA ASP A 449 3.97 38.62 10.66
C ASP A 449 4.92 39.55 11.46
N GLY A 450 5.17 40.75 10.91
CA GLY A 450 5.99 41.81 11.50
C GLY A 450 7.44 41.91 11.02
N TYR A 451 7.97 40.93 10.28
CA TYR A 451 9.32 41.01 9.69
C TYR A 451 9.51 40.06 8.51
N THR A 452 10.34 40.48 7.56
CA THR A 452 10.79 39.64 6.45
C THR A 452 12.23 39.22 6.66
N LYS A 453 12.53 37.93 6.47
CA LYS A 453 13.90 37.40 6.56
C LYS A 453 14.32 36.74 5.25
N PHE A 454 15.58 36.94 4.91
CA PHE A 454 16.33 36.16 3.94
C PHE A 454 17.28 35.22 4.70
N GLU A 455 17.29 33.94 4.34
CA GLU A 455 18.16 32.93 4.92
C GLU A 455 18.82 32.12 3.80
N VAL A 456 20.14 31.98 3.89
CA VAL A 456 20.91 31.06 3.05
C VAL A 456 21.71 30.14 3.94
N GLY A 457 21.72 28.85 3.62
CA GLY A 457 22.37 27.88 4.48
C GLY A 457 22.69 26.55 3.81
N GLY A 458 23.60 25.83 4.47
CA GLY A 458 23.95 24.46 4.17
C GLY A 458 23.58 23.56 5.35
N ARG A 459 23.06 22.38 5.05
CA ARG A 459 22.78 21.33 6.03
C ARG A 459 23.39 20.02 5.55
N PHE A 460 24.32 19.49 6.33
CA PHE A 460 24.96 18.21 6.10
C PHE A 460 24.49 17.23 7.16
N GLU A 461 24.11 16.03 6.76
CA GLU A 461 23.59 15.01 7.65
C GLU A 461 24.25 13.67 7.30
N LEU A 462 24.80 13.03 8.31
CA LEU A 462 25.38 11.70 8.22
C LEU A 462 24.59 10.80 9.17
N SER A 463 23.80 9.88 8.62
CA SER A 463 22.96 8.96 9.40
C SER A 463 23.33 7.51 9.20
N ARG A 464 23.01 6.68 10.20
CA ARG A 464 23.18 5.23 10.14
C ARG A 464 22.10 4.55 10.96
N LYS A 465 21.57 3.47 10.38
CA LYS A 465 20.72 2.53 11.13
C LYS A 465 21.55 1.73 12.10
N LEU A 466 21.26 1.87 13.39
CA LEU A 466 21.89 1.10 14.46
C LEU A 466 21.20 -0.26 14.62
N THR A 467 19.86 -0.27 14.45
CA THR A 467 19.04 -1.48 14.44
C THR A 467 18.02 -1.41 13.28
N LYS A 468 17.13 -2.40 13.17
CA LYS A 468 16.05 -2.38 12.15
C LYS A 468 15.12 -1.17 12.31
N ASN A 469 15.00 -0.64 13.53
CA ASN A 469 14.03 0.37 13.92
C ASN A 469 14.67 1.66 14.44
N ASP A 470 15.97 1.67 14.71
CA ASP A 470 16.68 2.80 15.33
C ASP A 470 17.72 3.37 14.38
N GLU A 471 17.69 4.69 14.20
CA GLU A 471 18.57 5.45 13.32
C GLU A 471 19.16 6.64 14.09
N ALA A 472 20.49 6.75 14.06
CA ALA A 472 21.20 7.89 14.62
C ALA A 472 21.78 8.75 13.50
N ALA A 473 21.77 10.07 13.68
CA ALA A 473 22.32 11.02 12.72
C ALA A 473 23.14 12.12 13.41
N LEU A 474 24.24 12.50 12.77
CA LEU A 474 24.99 13.71 13.06
C LEU A 474 24.64 14.76 12.00
N ILE A 475 24.34 15.97 12.45
CA ILE A 475 23.82 17.05 11.62
C ILE A 475 24.71 18.27 11.81
N LEU A 476 25.19 18.84 10.71
CA LEU A 476 25.89 20.12 10.70
C LEU A 476 25.04 21.10 9.91
N SER A 477 24.73 22.26 10.49
CA SER A 477 23.98 23.31 9.80
C SER A 477 24.77 24.60 9.88
N ILE A 478 24.90 25.28 8.75
CA ILE A 478 25.53 26.59 8.61
C ILE A 478 24.47 27.50 8.01
N ARG A 479 24.13 28.60 8.67
CA ARG A 479 23.03 29.48 8.23
C ARG A 479 23.42 30.94 8.39
N HIS A 480 23.27 31.70 7.32
CA HIS A 480 23.37 33.14 7.32
C HIS A 480 21.97 33.74 7.20
N VAL A 481 21.57 34.55 8.18
CA VAL A 481 20.24 35.14 8.25
C VAL A 481 20.35 36.65 8.17
N LYS A 482 19.54 37.25 7.31
CA LYS A 482 19.40 38.70 7.16
C LYS A 482 17.93 39.11 7.23
N ILE A 483 17.59 39.96 8.18
CA ILE A 483 16.28 40.59 8.29
C ILE A 483 16.25 41.76 7.29
N THR A 484 15.44 41.62 6.25
CA THR A 484 15.36 42.59 5.14
C THR A 484 14.39 43.71 5.43
N ASP A 485 13.29 43.41 6.11
CA ASP A 485 12.28 44.38 6.52
C ASP A 485 11.71 44.05 7.90
N SER A 486 11.28 45.06 8.65
CA SER A 486 10.75 44.89 10.00
C SER A 486 9.86 46.06 10.43
N GLU A 487 8.63 45.71 10.82
CA GLU A 487 7.66 46.60 11.47
C GLU A 487 7.82 46.64 13.00
N ILE A 488 8.63 45.74 13.56
CA ILE A 488 8.87 45.64 15.01
C ILE A 488 9.58 46.90 15.52
N ARG A 489 8.96 47.58 16.48
CA ARG A 489 9.51 48.74 17.18
C ARG A 489 9.38 48.57 18.70
N PRO A 490 10.36 49.03 19.49
CA PRO A 490 11.67 49.59 19.12
C PRO A 490 12.69 48.54 18.61
N ASP A 491 13.64 48.97 17.76
CA ASP A 491 14.58 48.09 17.02
C ASP A 491 15.43 47.14 17.88
N PHE A 492 15.67 47.46 19.16
CA PHE A 492 16.42 46.57 20.05
C PHE A 492 15.70 45.23 20.31
N LEU A 493 14.37 45.17 20.11
CA LEU A 493 13.59 43.92 20.23
C LEU A 493 13.88 42.93 19.09
N LEU A 494 14.38 43.42 17.95
CA LEU A 494 14.67 42.61 16.77
C LEU A 494 15.99 41.83 16.90
N GLY A 495 16.94 42.34 17.70
CA GLY A 495 18.32 41.86 17.72
C GLY A 495 19.13 42.29 16.48
N PRO A 496 20.32 41.71 16.26
CA PRO A 496 21.10 41.97 15.05
C PRO A 496 20.30 41.61 13.78
N ARG A 497 20.31 42.51 12.80
CA ARG A 497 19.63 42.30 11.51
C ARG A 497 20.36 41.31 10.60
N GLU A 498 21.62 41.02 10.88
CA GLU A 498 22.44 40.07 10.13
C GLU A 498 23.23 39.25 11.14
N TYR A 499 23.13 37.93 11.05
CA TYR A 499 23.78 37.02 11.97
C TYR A 499 23.98 35.63 11.35
N GLN A 500 25.04 34.96 11.79
CA GLN A 500 25.37 33.59 11.42
C GLN A 500 24.99 32.62 12.55
N VAL A 501 24.37 31.49 12.20
CA VAL A 501 23.98 30.44 13.13
C VAL A 501 24.49 29.08 12.66
N ASP A 502 25.54 28.63 13.32
CA ASP A 502 26.19 27.35 13.06
C ASP A 502 25.87 26.37 14.17
N THR A 503 25.37 25.18 13.79
CA THR A 503 24.90 24.19 14.74
C THR A 503 25.46 22.81 14.46
N ILE A 504 25.86 22.12 15.53
CA ILE A 504 26.07 20.67 15.54
C ILE A 504 24.87 20.03 16.22
N GLY A 505 24.21 19.12 15.52
CA GLY A 505 23.03 18.40 15.96
C GLY A 505 23.26 16.90 16.06
N LEU A 506 22.72 16.28 17.10
CA LEU A 506 22.60 14.82 17.22
C LEU A 506 21.13 14.44 17.16
N SER A 507 20.77 13.51 16.28
CA SER A 507 19.42 13.00 16.16
C SER A 507 19.36 11.49 16.39
N ASN A 508 18.32 11.03 17.07
CA ASN A 508 17.99 9.62 17.23
C ASN A 508 16.52 9.41 16.89
N THR A 509 16.24 8.53 15.94
CA THR A 509 14.89 8.20 15.49
C THR A 509 14.63 6.71 15.70
N LEU A 510 13.66 6.42 16.57
CA LEU A 510 13.14 5.09 16.84
C LEU A 510 11.77 4.94 16.17
N ASP A 511 11.71 4.18 15.09
CA ASP A 511 10.50 3.90 14.31
C ASP A 511 10.05 2.45 14.49
N MET A 512 9.06 2.25 15.38
CA MET A 512 8.43 0.96 15.64
C MET A 512 7.12 0.80 14.87
N ARG A 513 6.90 1.60 13.82
CA ARG A 513 5.68 1.51 13.02
C ARG A 513 5.73 0.29 12.10
N GLU A 514 4.63 -0.44 12.00
CA GLU A 514 4.50 -1.57 11.07
C GLU A 514 4.63 -1.12 9.61
N SER A 515 4.13 0.07 9.29
CA SER A 515 4.20 0.67 7.96
C SER A 515 4.26 2.20 8.06
N PRO A 516 5.26 2.87 7.48
CA PRO A 516 5.37 4.33 7.53
C PRO A 516 4.27 5.08 6.76
N TYR A 517 3.68 4.44 5.74
CA TYR A 517 2.80 5.09 4.76
C TYR A 517 1.36 4.58 4.77
N VAL A 518 1.15 3.29 5.03
CA VAL A 518 -0.17 2.64 4.95
C VAL A 518 -0.55 2.10 6.32
N ASN A 519 -1.55 2.69 6.97
CA ASN A 519 -1.97 2.30 8.32
C ASN A 519 -0.82 2.20 9.32
N PRO A 520 -0.12 3.32 9.60
CA PRO A 520 0.88 3.33 10.65
C PRO A 520 0.24 2.84 11.95
N ARG A 521 0.77 1.74 12.50
CA ARG A 521 0.46 1.20 13.82
C ARG A 521 1.76 1.13 14.59
N GLY A 522 1.74 1.52 15.86
CA GLY A 522 2.93 1.58 16.70
C GLY A 522 3.33 3.02 17.01
N PHE A 523 4.59 3.22 17.35
CA PHE A 523 5.08 4.53 17.81
C PHE A 523 6.35 4.96 17.06
N LEU A 524 6.51 6.28 16.96
CA LEU A 524 7.67 6.94 16.38
C LEU A 524 8.20 7.93 17.42
N VAL A 525 9.46 7.80 17.82
CA VAL A 525 10.14 8.79 18.65
C VAL A 525 11.30 9.35 17.86
N SER A 526 11.36 10.68 17.73
CA SER A 526 12.51 11.38 17.15
C SER A 526 13.00 12.40 18.16
N ASN A 527 14.25 12.26 18.57
CA ASN A 527 14.95 13.20 19.46
C ASN A 527 16.01 13.90 18.65
N THR A 528 16.11 15.22 18.77
CA THR A 528 17.17 16.02 18.15
C THR A 528 17.70 17.00 19.17
N LEU A 529 19.02 17.04 19.33
CA LEU A 529 19.72 17.99 20.20
C LEU A 529 20.68 18.81 19.34
N ASP A 530 20.38 20.08 19.13
CA ASP A 530 21.23 21.02 18.41
C ASP A 530 21.98 21.92 19.39
N VAL A 531 23.28 22.10 19.15
CA VAL A 531 24.15 23.01 19.91
C VAL A 531 24.70 24.07 18.96
N ALA A 532 24.41 25.32 19.25
CA ALA A 532 24.99 26.52 18.63
C ALA A 532 25.92 27.19 19.64
N SER A 533 27.17 27.42 19.26
CA SER A 533 28.19 28.02 20.13
C SER A 533 29.07 28.98 19.33
N SER A 534 29.55 30.05 19.97
CA SER A 534 30.54 30.96 19.37
C SER A 534 31.82 30.24 18.93
N ALA A 535 32.19 29.14 19.61
CA ALA A 535 33.32 28.29 19.21
C ALA A 535 33.14 27.64 17.83
N LEU A 536 31.90 27.55 17.33
CA LEU A 536 31.55 27.04 16.00
C LEU A 536 31.43 28.14 14.95
N GLY A 537 31.60 29.42 15.32
CA GLY A 537 31.35 30.57 14.44
C GLY A 537 29.91 31.10 14.47
N SER A 538 29.10 30.67 15.44
CA SER A 538 27.73 31.15 15.61
C SER A 538 27.68 32.47 16.40
N ASP A 539 26.99 33.48 15.88
CA ASP A 539 26.72 34.74 16.59
C ASP A 539 25.71 34.56 17.74
N ILE A 540 24.96 33.46 17.70
CA ILE A 540 23.89 33.15 18.66
C ILE A 540 24.21 31.82 19.33
N GLU A 541 24.17 31.80 20.66
CA GLU A 541 24.48 30.62 21.46
C GLU A 541 23.23 30.02 22.07
N TYR A 542 22.93 28.77 21.72
CA TYR A 542 21.81 28.03 22.27
C TYR A 542 22.02 26.52 22.22
N ILE A 543 21.30 25.83 23.10
CA ILE A 543 21.05 24.41 23.06
C ILE A 543 19.56 24.22 22.82
N ARG A 544 19.20 23.45 21.78
CA ARG A 544 17.82 23.14 21.43
C ARG A 544 17.61 21.64 21.44
N GLY A 545 16.80 21.17 22.38
CA GLY A 545 16.26 19.81 22.38
C GLY A 545 14.88 19.78 21.75
N THR A 546 14.65 18.91 20.78
CA THR A 546 13.34 18.64 20.20
C THR A 546 13.03 17.16 20.32
N MET A 547 11.95 16.83 21.03
CA MET A 547 11.45 15.48 21.17
C MET A 547 10.07 15.40 20.52
N ARG A 548 9.94 14.52 19.53
CA ARG A 548 8.70 14.26 18.80
C ARG A 548 8.28 12.83 19.05
N VAL A 549 7.11 12.65 19.64
CA VAL A 549 6.51 11.34 19.92
C VAL A 549 5.20 11.23 19.14
N GLY A 550 5.14 10.32 18.18
CA GLY A 550 3.93 9.97 17.45
C GLY A 550 3.43 8.60 17.89
N TYR A 551 2.18 8.52 18.34
CA TYR A 551 1.52 7.26 18.68
C TYR A 551 0.34 7.03 17.74
N TYR A 552 0.26 5.84 17.15
CA TYR A 552 -0.73 5.49 16.14
C TYR A 552 -1.56 4.27 16.59
N LEU A 553 -2.85 4.52 16.85
CA LEU A 553 -3.81 3.53 17.35
C LEU A 553 -4.86 3.19 16.29
N PRO A 554 -5.14 1.90 16.02
CA PRO A 554 -6.26 1.51 15.18
C PRO A 554 -7.59 1.63 15.95
N PHE A 555 -8.53 2.42 15.44
CA PHE A 555 -9.91 2.45 15.93
C PHE A 555 -10.80 1.62 14.97
N GLY A 556 -10.78 0.30 15.14
CA GLY A 556 -11.69 -0.64 14.47
C GLY A 556 -11.06 -1.59 13.44
N PRO A 557 -11.85 -2.57 12.95
CA PRO A 557 -11.39 -3.62 12.03
C PRO A 557 -11.09 -3.12 10.61
N LYS A 558 -11.48 -1.88 10.27
CA LYS A 558 -11.21 -1.30 8.94
C LYS A 558 -9.82 -0.63 8.91
N PRO A 559 -8.99 -0.90 7.90
CA PRO A 559 -7.62 -0.44 7.84
C PRO A 559 -7.52 0.99 7.25
N LEU A 560 -8.27 1.99 7.74
CA LEU A 560 -8.25 3.32 7.08
C LEU A 560 -8.25 4.54 8.01
N THR A 561 -8.54 4.40 9.29
CA THR A 561 -8.54 5.54 10.24
C THR A 561 -7.74 5.23 11.49
N PRO A 562 -6.40 5.36 11.45
CA PRO A 562 -5.60 5.39 12.66
C PRO A 562 -5.86 6.72 13.38
N ALA A 563 -6.16 6.67 14.68
CA ALA A 563 -5.99 7.86 15.50
C ALA A 563 -4.50 8.11 15.66
N ARG A 564 -4.09 9.35 15.45
CA ARG A 564 -2.71 9.79 15.54
C ARG A 564 -2.62 10.87 16.60
N THR A 565 -1.82 10.62 17.62
CA THR A 565 -1.43 11.64 18.59
C THR A 565 0.04 11.94 18.39
N ILE A 566 0.37 13.19 18.09
CA ILE A 566 1.76 13.65 18.02
C ILE A 566 1.97 14.64 19.15
N ILE A 567 2.90 14.34 20.04
CA ILE A 567 3.38 15.27 21.06
C ILE A 567 4.75 15.74 20.60
N THR A 568 4.94 17.06 20.55
CA THR A 568 6.25 17.66 20.26
C THR A 568 6.62 18.56 21.43
N VAL A 569 7.76 18.27 22.07
CA VAL A 569 8.33 19.06 23.16
C VAL A 569 9.60 19.71 22.63
N ILE A 570 9.69 21.03 22.78
CA ILE A 570 10.88 21.81 22.41
C ILE A 570 11.41 22.46 23.69
N LEU A 571 12.64 22.12 24.05
CA LEU A 571 13.39 22.73 25.13
C LEU A 571 14.49 23.59 24.52
N LEU A 572 14.61 24.83 24.96
CA LEU A 572 15.58 25.78 24.44
C LEU A 572 16.29 26.48 25.61
N VAL A 573 17.62 26.43 25.66
CA VAL A 573 18.46 26.99 26.74
C VAL A 573 19.62 27.80 26.12
N GLY A 574 19.82 29.06 26.49
CA GLY A 574 20.88 29.91 25.92
C GLY A 574 20.56 31.40 25.86
N ASN A 575 21.41 32.17 25.18
CA ASN A 575 21.20 33.58 24.91
C ASN A 575 20.28 33.74 23.70
N PHE A 576 19.10 34.32 23.91
CA PHE A 576 18.07 34.41 22.88
C PHE A 576 17.89 35.82 22.37
N ILE A 577 17.68 35.90 21.05
CA ILE A 577 16.91 36.99 20.47
C ILE A 577 15.43 36.59 20.62
N PRO A 578 14.54 37.43 21.19
CA PRO A 578 13.16 37.08 21.52
C PRO A 578 12.35 36.46 20.36
N PHE A 579 12.67 36.82 19.12
CA PHE A 579 11.96 36.36 17.91
C PHE A 579 12.45 35.04 17.32
N LEU A 580 13.60 34.51 17.77
CA LEU A 580 14.07 33.18 17.35
C LEU A 580 13.15 32.05 17.82
N MET A 581 12.34 32.30 18.86
CA MET A 581 11.30 31.37 19.32
C MET A 581 10.21 31.10 18.27
N SER A 582 9.87 32.07 17.40
CA SER A 582 8.80 31.91 16.41
C SER A 582 9.17 30.90 15.31
N ASN A 583 10.44 30.90 14.87
CA ASN A 583 10.95 29.93 13.88
C ASN A 583 11.02 28.49 14.43
N THR A 584 11.20 28.32 15.74
CA THR A 584 11.14 26.99 16.39
C THR A 584 9.71 26.50 16.65
N LEU A 585 8.73 27.41 16.76
CA LEU A 585 7.31 27.09 16.96
C LEU A 585 6.52 27.05 15.64
N SER A 586 7.05 27.55 14.53
CA SER A 586 6.44 27.47 13.18
C SER A 586 6.04 26.04 12.75
N PRO A 587 6.85 24.97 12.95
CA PRO A 587 6.42 23.61 12.59
C PRO A 587 5.26 23.07 13.46
N PHE A 588 4.88 23.79 14.52
CA PHE A 588 3.74 23.46 15.39
C PHE A 588 2.39 23.74 14.69
N LEU A 589 2.36 24.64 13.69
CA LEU A 589 1.15 24.97 12.93
C LEU A 589 0.95 24.10 11.67
N GLU A 590 2.04 23.65 11.03
CA GLU A 590 1.98 22.83 9.80
C GLU A 590 1.34 21.44 10.00
N ASN A 591 1.53 20.80 11.17
CA ASN A 591 0.99 19.45 11.40
C ASN A 591 -0.40 19.39 12.04
N CYS A 592 -0.88 20.49 12.63
CA CYS A 592 -2.18 20.51 13.30
C CYS A 592 -3.36 20.82 12.37
N ARG A 593 -3.12 21.34 11.15
CA ARG A 593 -4.19 21.77 10.24
C ARG A 593 -4.35 20.96 8.95
N ALA A 594 -3.42 20.07 8.62
CA ALA A 594 -3.53 19.22 7.44
C ALA A 594 -4.41 17.96 7.68
N ARG A 595 -5.71 18.19 7.96
CA ARG A 595 -6.90 17.31 7.72
C ARG A 595 -7.93 17.48 8.83
N TYR A 596 -9.03 18.18 8.53
CA TYR A 596 -10.31 17.84 9.14
C TYR A 596 -11.44 18.02 8.11
N SER A 597 -12.12 16.91 7.83
CA SER A 597 -13.54 16.91 7.45
C SER A 597 -14.35 17.05 8.76
N PRO A 598 -15.57 17.62 8.74
CA PRO A 598 -16.06 18.45 9.85
C PRO A 598 -16.65 17.61 10.99
N MET A 599 -16.22 17.88 12.23
CA MET A 599 -17.04 17.82 13.47
C MET A 599 -16.24 18.39 14.66
N PRO A 600 -16.90 18.80 15.78
CA PRO A 600 -16.74 20.15 16.33
C PRO A 600 -15.60 20.33 17.34
N GLU A 601 -15.20 21.60 17.44
CA GLU A 601 -14.32 22.26 18.40
C GLU A 601 -14.04 21.53 19.72
N ILE A 602 -12.78 21.09 19.91
CA ILE A 602 -12.20 20.92 21.24
C ILE A 602 -10.72 21.40 21.22
N PHE A 603 -10.51 22.53 21.91
CA PHE A 603 -9.27 23.12 22.44
C PHE A 603 -8.04 23.32 21.52
N CYS A 604 -7.91 24.56 21.01
CA CYS A 604 -6.63 25.17 20.65
C CYS A 604 -6.44 26.39 21.58
N PRO A 605 -5.37 26.48 22.41
CA PRO A 605 -5.24 27.59 23.33
C PRO A 605 -4.85 28.86 22.56
N ARG A 606 -5.75 29.86 22.56
CA ARG A 606 -5.42 31.24 22.17
C ARG A 606 -4.31 31.76 23.09
N GLN A 607 -3.23 32.27 22.51
CA GLN A 607 -2.33 33.16 23.23
C GLN A 607 -3.14 34.36 23.73
N LYS A 608 -3.37 34.44 25.05
CA LYS A 608 -3.69 35.69 25.71
C LYS A 608 -2.36 36.43 25.93
N THR A 609 -2.14 37.48 25.16
CA THR A 609 -1.23 38.56 25.50
C THR A 609 -1.70 39.18 26.81
N LEU A 610 -0.88 39.11 27.85
CA LEU A 610 -0.98 39.99 29.00
C LEU A 610 0.08 41.09 28.80
N ALA A 611 -0.36 42.33 28.97
CA ALA A 611 0.44 43.55 28.91
C ALA A 611 1.58 43.56 29.95
#